data_AF-A0A523Y8F6-F1
#
_entry.id   AF-A0A523Y8F6-F1
#
_cell.length_a   1.000
_cell.length_b   1.000
_cell.length_c   1.000
_cell.angle_alpha   90.00
_cell.angle_beta   90.00
_cell.angle_gamma   90.00
#
_symmetry.space_group_name_H-M   'P 1'
#
loop_
_entity.id
_entity.type
_entity.pdbx_description
1 polymer ?
#
loop_
_entity_poly.entity_id
_entity_poly.type
_entity_poly.pdbx_seq_one_letter_code
_entity_poly.pdbx_strand_id
1 'polypeptide(L)'
;MKKITTPIVAIVLLAVFSLPASAMQPKQMKQILNMTQNNWVSFRDFNGKQWIYFTHLESFSCGIKEVRYSISSDDLDKVWELQPCDSKNPMAVTKDIIYLTMPLGTAKSIAVQVTFTDGTVSEIVRKSP
;
A
#
# COMPACT_ATOMS: atom_id res chain seq x y z
N MET A 1 -41.94 -34.38 52.25
CA MET A 1 -40.80 -35.05 51.60
C MET A 1 -40.34 -34.19 50.42
N LYS A 2 -39.01 -34.12 50.25
CA LYS A 2 -38.14 -33.19 49.50
C LYS A 2 -38.70 -32.48 48.24
N LYS A 3 -38.60 -31.13 48.26
CA LYS A 3 -38.63 -30.24 47.08
C LYS A 3 -37.37 -30.48 46.25
N ILE A 4 -37.51 -30.74 44.95
CA ILE A 4 -36.39 -30.83 44.00
C ILE A 4 -36.51 -29.62 43.07
N THR A 5 -35.71 -28.60 43.36
CA THR A 5 -35.51 -27.42 42.51
C THR A 5 -34.39 -27.74 41.53
N THR A 6 -34.74 -27.94 40.26
CA THR A 6 -33.80 -28.11 39.16
C THR A 6 -33.22 -26.74 38.77
N PRO A 7 -31.89 -26.56 38.69
CA PRO A 7 -31.33 -25.31 38.18
C PRO A 7 -31.42 -25.29 36.65
N ILE A 8 -32.03 -24.25 36.11
CA ILE A 8 -31.98 -23.93 34.68
C ILE A 8 -30.55 -23.46 34.39
N VAL A 9 -29.76 -24.31 33.73
CA VAL A 9 -28.45 -23.93 33.19
C VAL A 9 -28.71 -23.02 32.00
N ALA A 10 -28.52 -21.71 32.19
CA ALA A 10 -28.51 -20.75 31.09
C ALA A 10 -27.24 -20.98 30.27
N ILE A 11 -27.36 -21.72 29.17
CA ILE A 11 -26.34 -21.81 28.13
C ILE A 11 -26.30 -20.44 27.46
N VAL A 12 -25.34 -19.61 27.85
CA VAL A 12 -24.98 -18.38 27.13
C VAL A 12 -24.32 -18.84 25.82
N LEU A 13 -25.10 -18.84 24.74
CA LEU A 13 -24.58 -19.05 23.39
C LEU A 13 -23.69 -17.83 23.06
N LEU A 14 -22.37 -17.98 23.21
CA LEU A 14 -21.40 -17.03 22.68
C LEU A 14 -21.50 -17.10 21.15
N ALA A 15 -22.37 -16.27 20.57
CA ALA A 15 -22.37 -16.01 19.14
C ALA A 15 -21.04 -15.35 18.80
N VAL A 16 -20.10 -16.15 18.28
CA VAL A 16 -18.90 -15.66 17.60
C VAL A 16 -19.37 -14.96 16.33
N PHE A 17 -19.73 -13.68 16.45
CA PHE A 17 -19.93 -12.81 15.31
C PHE A 17 -18.58 -12.64 14.62
N SER A 18 -18.37 -13.36 13.52
CA SER A 18 -17.30 -13.09 12.58
C SER A 18 -17.58 -11.72 11.96
N LEU A 19 -17.00 -10.66 12.54
CA LEU A 19 -16.99 -9.36 11.90
C LEU A 19 -16.29 -9.53 10.54
N PRO A 20 -16.94 -9.16 9.43
CA PRO A 20 -16.24 -9.16 8.14
C PRO A 20 -15.05 -8.20 8.29
N ALA A 21 -13.86 -8.68 7.93
CA ALA A 21 -12.69 -7.82 7.83
C ALA A 21 -13.06 -6.67 6.88
N SER A 22 -13.23 -5.47 7.41
CA SER A 22 -13.60 -4.33 6.60
C SER A 22 -12.42 -4.01 5.70
N ALA A 23 -12.65 -4.02 4.38
CA ALA A 23 -11.65 -3.59 3.41
C ALA A 23 -11.13 -2.19 3.80
N MET A 24 -9.80 -2.01 3.77
CA MET A 24 -9.17 -0.76 4.16
C MET A 24 -9.66 0.39 3.28
N GLN A 25 -10.15 1.45 3.92
CA GLN A 25 -10.72 2.59 3.20
C GLN A 25 -9.63 3.46 2.57
N PRO A 26 -9.87 4.15 1.44
CA PRO A 26 -8.87 5.02 0.80
C PRO A 26 -8.27 6.07 1.74
N LYS A 27 -9.07 6.65 2.64
CA LYS A 27 -8.59 7.59 3.66
C LYS A 27 -7.58 6.96 4.63
N GLN A 28 -7.80 5.71 5.03
CA GLN A 28 -6.87 4.98 5.90
C GLN A 28 -5.58 4.62 5.15
N MET A 29 -5.70 4.23 3.87
CA MET A 29 -4.54 3.99 3.02
C MET A 29 -3.67 5.24 2.88
N LYS A 30 -4.27 6.42 2.63
CA LYS A 30 -3.56 7.70 2.61
C LYS A 30 -2.82 7.96 3.93
N GLN A 31 -3.45 7.72 5.07
CA GLN A 31 -2.80 7.90 6.38
C GLN A 31 -1.57 7.00 6.51
N ILE A 32 -1.69 5.72 6.14
CA ILE A 32 -0.57 4.78 6.15
C ILE A 32 0.52 5.21 5.18
N LEU A 33 0.16 5.60 3.95
CA LEU A 33 1.11 6.09 2.95
C LEU A 33 1.88 7.30 3.47
N ASN A 34 1.23 8.25 4.12
CA ASN A 34 1.90 9.40 4.74
C ASN A 34 2.88 8.99 5.84
N MET A 35 2.54 7.99 6.66
CA MET A 35 3.45 7.47 7.70
C MET A 35 4.58 6.60 7.15
N THR A 36 4.42 6.08 5.92
CA THR A 36 5.33 5.11 5.30
C THR A 36 6.00 5.64 4.04
N GLN A 37 6.10 6.96 3.89
CA GLN A 37 6.80 7.64 2.78
C GLN A 37 8.19 7.04 2.51
N ASN A 38 8.87 6.62 3.58
CA ASN A 38 10.19 6.03 3.46
C ASN A 38 10.25 4.68 2.72
N ASN A 39 9.11 4.00 2.58
CA ASN A 39 8.99 2.67 1.99
C ASN A 39 8.26 2.69 0.63
N TRP A 40 7.87 3.86 0.12
CA TRP A 40 7.12 3.98 -1.14
C TRP A 40 7.85 3.32 -2.31
N VAL A 41 9.16 3.51 -2.36
CA VAL A 41 10.03 2.88 -3.34
C VAL A 41 11.28 2.31 -2.67
N SER A 42 11.81 1.23 -3.24
CA SER A 42 12.99 0.54 -2.71
C SER A 42 14.00 0.27 -3.82
N PHE A 43 15.26 0.59 -3.56
CA PHE A 43 16.37 0.25 -4.45
C PHE A 43 16.88 -1.16 -4.19
N ARG A 44 17.40 -1.78 -5.25
CA ARG A 44 18.16 -3.03 -5.16
C ARG A 44 19.12 -3.16 -6.34
N ASP A 45 20.38 -3.46 -6.05
CA ASP A 45 21.31 -3.91 -7.08
C ASP A 45 21.20 -5.42 -7.24
N PHE A 46 20.84 -5.87 -8.45
CA PHE A 46 20.62 -7.28 -8.74
C PHE A 46 20.86 -7.60 -10.21
N ASN A 47 21.58 -8.70 -10.48
CA ASN A 47 21.90 -9.21 -11.82
C ASN A 47 22.52 -8.13 -12.74
N GLY A 48 23.51 -7.38 -12.24
CA GLY A 48 24.19 -6.35 -13.01
C GLY A 48 23.35 -5.10 -13.33
N LYS A 49 22.22 -4.91 -12.65
CA LYS A 49 21.31 -3.78 -12.85
C LYS A 49 20.90 -3.14 -11.53
N GLN A 50 20.55 -1.87 -11.60
CA GLN A 50 19.80 -1.16 -10.56
C GLN A 50 18.31 -1.40 -10.77
N TRP A 51 17.62 -1.78 -9.69
CA TRP A 51 16.18 -1.99 -9.64
C TRP A 51 15.56 -0.98 -8.68
N ILE A 52 14.41 -0.43 -9.06
CA ILE A 52 13.61 0.44 -8.18
C ILE A 52 12.20 -0.11 -8.13
N TYR A 53 11.83 -0.68 -6.99
CA TYR A 53 10.52 -1.30 -6.78
C TYR A 53 9.49 -0.29 -6.31
N PHE A 54 8.27 -0.38 -6.85
CA PHE A 54 7.09 0.39 -6.48
C PHE A 54 6.06 -0.47 -5.73
N THR A 55 6.45 -1.66 -5.27
CA THR A 55 5.57 -2.67 -4.65
C THR A 55 4.68 -2.09 -3.56
N HIS A 56 5.24 -1.22 -2.70
CA HIS A 56 4.46 -0.62 -1.62
C HIS A 56 3.34 0.27 -2.18
N LEU A 57 3.63 1.15 -3.14
CA LEU A 57 2.59 1.97 -3.76
C LEU A 57 1.53 1.13 -4.50
N GLU A 58 1.93 0.05 -5.16
CA GLU A 58 0.99 -0.89 -5.79
C GLU A 58 0.03 -1.53 -4.78
N SER A 59 0.54 -1.93 -3.60
CA SER A 59 -0.28 -2.48 -2.51
C SER A 59 -1.31 -1.49 -1.94
N PHE A 60 -1.18 -0.19 -2.20
CA PHE A 60 -2.11 0.84 -1.71
C PHE A 60 -2.80 1.59 -2.86
N SER A 61 -2.89 0.98 -4.05
CA SER A 61 -3.41 1.65 -5.26
C SER A 61 -4.80 2.25 -5.07
N CYS A 62 -5.68 1.65 -4.26
CA CYS A 62 -7.01 2.17 -3.95
C CYS A 62 -7.01 3.54 -3.22
N GLY A 63 -5.91 3.92 -2.58
CA GLY A 63 -5.72 5.21 -1.93
C GLY A 63 -5.11 6.27 -2.85
N ILE A 64 -4.67 5.90 -4.04
CA ILE A 64 -3.83 6.71 -4.91
C ILE A 64 -4.57 7.01 -6.22
N LYS A 65 -4.52 8.28 -6.64
CA LYS A 65 -5.00 8.72 -7.94
C LYS A 65 -3.89 8.70 -9.00
N GLU A 66 -2.70 9.16 -8.65
CA GLU A 66 -1.55 9.24 -9.56
C GLU A 66 -0.24 9.17 -8.78
N VAL A 67 0.78 8.57 -9.40
CA VAL A 67 2.16 8.60 -8.92
C VAL A 67 3.03 9.23 -10.00
N ARG A 68 3.64 10.38 -9.70
CA ARG A 68 4.66 11.00 -10.57
C ARG A 68 6.05 10.76 -10.00
N TYR A 69 7.04 10.60 -10.88
CA TYR A 69 8.42 10.37 -10.47
C TYR A 69 9.42 10.94 -11.47
N SER A 70 10.66 11.08 -11.04
CA SER A 70 11.82 11.42 -11.88
C SER A 70 13.07 10.72 -11.35
N ILE A 71 13.99 10.35 -12.25
CA ILE A 71 15.26 9.69 -11.90
C ILE A 71 16.36 10.75 -11.91
N SER A 72 17.09 10.88 -10.81
CA SER A 72 18.19 11.85 -10.65
C SER A 72 17.78 13.31 -10.95
N SER A 73 16.50 13.65 -10.78
CA SER A 73 15.91 14.99 -10.95
C SER A 73 14.66 15.11 -10.07
N ASP A 74 14.15 16.34 -9.90
CA ASP A 74 12.90 16.67 -9.21
C ASP A 74 11.76 17.13 -10.14
N ASP A 75 11.92 17.02 -11.46
CA ASP A 75 10.94 17.50 -12.45
C ASP A 75 9.60 16.75 -12.41
N LEU A 76 9.57 15.55 -11.79
CA LEU A 76 8.42 14.65 -11.75
C LEU A 76 7.81 14.39 -13.13
N ASP A 77 8.66 14.29 -14.15
CA ASP A 77 8.29 14.27 -15.56
C ASP A 77 7.64 12.95 -16.02
N LYS A 78 7.71 11.90 -15.20
CA LYS A 78 7.18 10.57 -15.52
C LYS A 78 6.00 10.21 -14.64
N VAL A 79 5.08 9.42 -15.18
CA VAL A 79 3.97 8.83 -14.44
C VAL A 79 4.23 7.34 -14.28
N TRP A 80 4.08 6.84 -13.06
CA TRP A 80 4.03 5.41 -12.79
C TRP A 80 2.58 4.94 -12.93
N GLU A 81 2.33 4.06 -13.88
CA GLU A 81 1.02 3.46 -14.09
C GLU A 81 0.72 2.45 -12.98
N LEU A 82 -0.07 2.82 -11.99
CA LEU A 82 -0.52 1.89 -10.95
C LEU A 82 -1.48 0.85 -11.53
N GLN A 83 -1.49 -0.33 -10.92
CA GLN A 83 -2.59 -1.27 -11.15
C GLN A 83 -3.95 -0.66 -10.73
N PRO A 84 -5.06 -1.05 -11.38
CA PRO A 84 -6.39 -0.65 -10.93
C PRO A 84 -6.66 -1.09 -9.49
N CYS A 85 -7.46 -0.30 -8.76
CA CYS A 85 -7.93 -0.69 -7.43
C CYS A 85 -8.88 -1.90 -7.50
N ASP A 86 -8.56 -2.98 -6.80
CA ASP A 86 -9.51 -4.07 -6.50
C ASP A 86 -10.08 -3.93 -5.08
N SER A 87 -11.30 -3.42 -4.98
CA SER A 87 -11.99 -3.26 -3.67
C SER A 87 -12.19 -4.58 -2.90
N LYS A 88 -12.17 -5.74 -3.56
CA LYS A 88 -12.31 -7.05 -2.92
C LYS A 88 -10.98 -7.54 -2.33
N ASN A 89 -9.87 -7.19 -2.97
CA ASN A 89 -8.52 -7.54 -2.53
C ASN A 89 -7.62 -6.28 -2.54
N PRO A 90 -7.90 -5.28 -1.70
CA PRO A 90 -7.34 -3.94 -1.82
C PRO A 90 -5.82 -3.83 -1.62
N MET A 91 -5.20 -4.89 -1.09
CA MET A 91 -3.75 -4.98 -0.85
C MET A 91 -3.01 -5.88 -1.86
N ALA A 92 -3.73 -6.54 -2.77
CA ALA A 92 -3.13 -7.48 -3.72
C ALA A 92 -2.32 -6.71 -4.77
N VAL A 93 -1.10 -7.20 -5.06
CA VAL A 93 -0.27 -6.72 -6.16
C VAL A 93 -0.31 -7.76 -7.26
N THR A 94 -1.01 -7.44 -8.35
CA THR A 94 -1.26 -8.36 -9.47
C THR A 94 -0.59 -7.91 -10.76
N LYS A 95 -0.06 -6.68 -10.81
CA LYS A 95 0.76 -6.19 -11.92
C LYS A 95 2.06 -6.98 -12.05
N ASP A 96 2.41 -7.38 -13.28
CA ASP A 96 3.61 -8.17 -13.54
C ASP A 96 4.91 -7.37 -13.33
N ILE A 97 4.93 -6.11 -13.77
CA ILE A 97 6.10 -5.23 -13.70
C ILE A 97 5.86 -4.14 -12.66
N ILE A 98 6.42 -4.35 -11.48
CA ILE A 98 6.32 -3.45 -10.32
C ILE A 98 7.62 -2.72 -10.02
N TYR A 99 8.50 -2.62 -11.02
CA TYR A 99 9.82 -2.04 -10.87
C TYR A 99 10.30 -1.37 -12.15
N LEU A 100 11.28 -0.49 -11.98
CA LEU A 100 12.14 0.01 -13.05
C LEU A 100 13.47 -0.76 -13.02
N THR A 101 14.10 -0.94 -14.18
CA THR A 101 15.49 -1.42 -14.25
C THR A 101 16.34 -0.50 -15.10
N MET A 102 17.62 -0.39 -14.74
CA MET A 102 18.60 0.41 -15.46
C MET A 102 20.02 -0.14 -15.24
N PRO A 103 21.01 0.27 -16.05
CA PRO A 103 22.40 -0.07 -15.79
C PRO A 103 22.83 0.35 -14.37
N LEU A 104 23.70 -0.42 -13.73
CA LEU A 104 24.23 -0.09 -12.40
C LEU A 104 24.78 1.34 -12.35
N GLY A 105 24.53 2.02 -11.23
CA GLY A 105 25.00 3.39 -10.97
C GLY A 105 24.31 4.51 -11.76
N THR A 106 23.28 4.22 -12.56
CA THR A 106 22.55 5.22 -13.35
C THR A 106 21.65 6.09 -12.47
N ALA A 107 20.82 5.50 -11.61
CA ALA A 107 20.00 6.26 -10.67
C ALA A 107 20.84 6.68 -9.46
N LYS A 108 20.99 8.00 -9.30
CA LYS A 108 21.57 8.61 -8.09
C LYS A 108 20.49 8.86 -7.03
N SER A 109 19.27 9.12 -7.51
CA SER A 109 18.07 9.24 -6.70
C SER A 109 16.83 8.94 -7.54
N ILE A 110 15.71 8.81 -6.85
CA ILE A 110 14.37 8.93 -7.41
C ILE A 110 13.60 9.92 -6.56
N ALA A 111 12.91 10.86 -7.22
CA ALA A 111 11.90 11.71 -6.60
C ALA A 111 10.53 11.14 -6.92
N VAL A 112 9.63 11.08 -5.94
CA VAL A 112 8.27 10.54 -6.07
C VAL A 112 7.27 11.48 -5.42
N GLN A 113 6.15 11.72 -6.10
CA GLN A 113 5.01 12.46 -5.58
C GLN A 113 3.73 11.68 -5.84
N VAL A 114 2.85 11.64 -4.83
CA VAL A 114 1.59 10.91 -4.86
C VAL A 114 0.44 11.90 -4.81
N THR A 115 -0.46 11.81 -5.79
CA THR A 115 -1.79 12.44 -5.72
C THR A 115 -2.77 11.41 -5.18
N PHE A 116 -3.45 11.73 -4.09
CA PHE A 116 -4.41 10.83 -3.44
C PHE A 116 -5.80 10.92 -4.09
N THR A 117 -6.66 9.93 -3.82
CA THR A 117 -8.04 9.90 -4.36
C THR A 117 -8.92 11.05 -3.89
N ASP A 118 -8.58 11.70 -2.78
CA ASP A 118 -9.23 12.94 -2.30
C ASP A 118 -8.72 14.22 -2.98
N GLY A 119 -7.80 14.10 -3.95
CA GLY A 119 -7.24 15.20 -4.71
C GLY A 119 -6.07 15.93 -4.04
N THR A 120 -5.75 15.61 -2.78
CA THR A 120 -4.55 16.16 -2.13
C THR A 120 -3.28 15.56 -2.72
N VAL A 121 -2.19 16.31 -2.65
CA VAL A 121 -0.89 15.93 -3.21
C VAL A 121 0.13 15.86 -2.08
N SER A 122 0.99 14.85 -2.10
CA SER A 122 2.07 14.74 -1.13
C SER A 122 3.21 15.71 -1.39
N GLU A 123 4.05 15.92 -0.38
CA GLU A 123 5.42 16.39 -0.60
C GLU A 123 6.19 15.45 -1.53
N ILE A 124 7.26 15.97 -2.13
CA ILE A 124 8.20 15.17 -2.94
C ILE A 124 9.09 14.35 -2.01
N VAL A 125 8.96 13.03 -2.08
CA VAL A 125 9.82 12.10 -1.36
C VAL A 125 11.01 11.72 -2.25
N ARG A 126 12.22 11.91 -1.73
CA ARG A 126 13.47 11.54 -2.42
C ARG A 126 14.07 10.30 -1.79
N LYS A 127 14.51 9.37 -2.64
CA LYS A 127 15.21 8.16 -2.24
C LYS A 127 16.47 7.98 -3.07
N SER A 128 17.52 7.47 -2.46
CA SER A 128 18.76 7.08 -3.12
C SER A 128 19.01 5.59 -2.89
N PRO A 129 19.83 4.95 -3.74
CA PRO A 129 20.24 3.56 -3.57
C PRO A 129 20.79 3.24 -2.18
#